data_AF-A0A9X8E9R3-F1
#
_entry.id   AF-A0A9X8E9R3-F1
#
_cell.length_a   1.000
_cell.length_b   1.000
_cell.length_c   1.000
_cell.angle_alpha   90.00
_cell.angle_beta   90.00
_cell.angle_gamma   90.00
#
_symmetry.space_group_name_H-M   'P 1'
#
loop_
_entity.id
_entity.type
_entity.pdbx_description
1 polymer ?
#
loop_
_entity_poly.entity_id
_entity_poly.type
_entity_poly.pdbx_seq_one_letter_code
_entity_poly.pdbx_strand_id
1 'polypeptide(L)'
;MINSQDLSQRHAMQVRLNHLGLTSLVVTIVSSTTDPLVFDRCVALGIALLDGMNAKVQDNFYDIWVDCKATRFFDRIKHRIDKATDVVRRQAQVDDSVDAYASIKRPPHRQNVWTDTVMSFPSSSSSSTDPTRTIVHVFRFLQLLCEGHVLKIQRVLLAQPLWHGQVNLVEATTTFLLEVHSRMTSPNLTILKQLFDTVTEFCQGPCLDAQECVANYKFISAVNELLVVVPPTTGNADAVARVRLLKGSVVIALLSLIEGRTDAIIHDRLVTELNFDTIKDNLVQVHAYFLTQYDGTYDGNSACSTDAYLTMGFNLHILMQHLKQHQPQLAQTVQPKVGRLGQEMADSDDPQKSSCLTWLGVPRRTAAAAAKRSHAKPATSLADAQKDVLYVLLSYRFFQDKCGRVEILWRRLDDDDNSDDRTKHDLVHMYFPVHPICFCLTERSKARLKATINTDGGGTSKLADFFSRMPTLLHEMEYHSQLLQRRLITRLAVHTTSLRKLSFVLALALNGVVLMTFRALDSDTDPVVDIRSYVLPAFPDDGDSEIHTVLRILGTCQVILCSILFVLYAVHTAPPLVMDRWY
;
A
#
# COMPACT_ATOMS: atom_id res chain seq x y z
N MET A 1 -3.45 -4.91 17.50
CA MET A 1 -2.40 -5.81 18.02
C MET A 1 -3.09 -7.01 18.65
N ILE A 2 -3.20 -8.11 17.90
CA ILE A 2 -3.47 -9.43 18.49
C ILE A 2 -2.17 -9.78 19.23
N ASN A 3 -2.23 -10.14 20.51
CA ASN A 3 -1.02 -10.40 21.29
C ASN A 3 -0.24 -11.55 20.62
N SER A 4 1.07 -11.40 20.43
CA SER A 4 1.94 -12.45 19.86
C SER A 4 1.84 -13.76 20.65
N GLN A 5 1.53 -13.68 21.94
CA GLN A 5 1.22 -14.82 22.80
C GLN A 5 -0.03 -15.58 22.34
N ASP A 6 -1.11 -14.89 21.92
CA ASP A 6 -2.35 -15.53 21.47
C ASP A 6 -2.15 -16.30 20.15
N LEU A 7 -1.30 -15.79 19.26
CA LEU A 7 -0.94 -16.48 18.01
C LEU A 7 -0.16 -17.77 18.29
N SER A 8 0.80 -17.72 19.21
CA SER A 8 1.57 -18.91 19.60
C SER A 8 0.71 -19.98 20.29
N GLN A 9 -0.22 -19.57 21.15
CA GLN A 9 -1.17 -20.46 21.81
C GLN A 9 -2.14 -21.10 20.81
N ARG A 10 -2.66 -20.31 19.86
CA ARG A 10 -3.51 -20.81 18.78
C ARG A 10 -2.78 -21.88 17.96
N HIS A 11 -1.56 -21.59 17.53
CA HIS A 11 -0.73 -22.53 16.77
C HIS A 11 -0.52 -23.84 17.54
N ALA A 12 -0.16 -23.76 18.83
CA ALA A 12 0.01 -24.94 19.67
C ALA A 12 -1.26 -25.77 19.80
N MET A 13 -2.43 -25.12 19.93
CA MET A 13 -3.73 -25.80 19.99
C MET A 13 -4.07 -26.50 18.67
N GLN A 14 -3.91 -25.83 17.54
CA GLN A 14 -4.16 -26.41 16.22
C GLN A 14 -3.28 -27.64 15.98
N VAL A 15 -1.98 -27.55 16.31
CA VAL A 15 -1.05 -28.68 16.21
C VAL A 15 -1.48 -29.82 17.13
N ARG A 16 -1.88 -29.55 18.37
CA ARG A 16 -2.38 -30.59 19.29
C ARG A 16 -3.62 -31.30 18.74
N LEU A 17 -4.59 -30.55 18.24
CA LEU A 17 -5.82 -31.11 17.65
C LEU A 17 -5.52 -31.93 16.38
N ASN A 18 -4.55 -31.49 15.57
CA ASN A 18 -4.07 -32.24 14.42
C ASN A 18 -3.50 -33.60 14.82
N HIS A 19 -2.67 -33.66 15.87
CA HIS A 19 -2.13 -34.93 16.40
C HIS A 19 -3.21 -35.85 16.95
N LEU A 20 -4.33 -35.30 17.44
CA LEU A 20 -5.50 -36.09 17.87
C LEU A 20 -6.35 -36.62 16.70
N GLY A 21 -5.95 -36.39 15.45
CA GLY A 21 -6.63 -36.89 14.26
C GLY A 21 -7.77 -36.01 13.76
N LEU A 22 -7.89 -34.76 14.23
CA LEU A 22 -8.98 -33.87 13.83
C LEU A 22 -8.99 -33.59 12.32
N THR A 23 -7.82 -33.50 11.70
CA THR A 23 -7.67 -33.32 10.25
C THR A 23 -8.24 -34.50 9.45
N SER A 24 -7.96 -35.73 9.90
CA SER A 24 -8.55 -36.94 9.33
C SER A 24 -10.07 -36.97 9.49
N LEU A 25 -10.58 -36.52 10.63
CA LEU A 25 -12.02 -36.39 10.86
C LEU A 25 -12.65 -35.41 9.86
N VAL A 26 -12.02 -34.24 9.66
CA VAL A 26 -12.51 -33.23 8.70
C VAL A 26 -12.59 -33.80 7.29
N VAL A 27 -11.51 -34.41 6.79
CA VAL A 27 -11.49 -35.02 5.44
C VAL A 27 -12.56 -36.11 5.30
N THR A 28 -12.74 -36.95 6.33
CA THR A 28 -13.69 -38.06 6.33
C THR A 28 -15.15 -37.57 6.33
N ILE A 29 -15.46 -36.58 7.17
CA ILE A 29 -16.81 -36.02 7.25
C ILE A 29 -17.16 -35.28 5.96
N VAL A 30 -16.26 -34.44 5.43
CA VAL A 30 -16.50 -33.74 4.16
C VAL A 30 -16.73 -34.72 3.00
N SER A 31 -16.02 -35.85 3.00
CA SER A 31 -16.15 -36.90 1.98
C SER A 31 -17.47 -37.69 2.07
N SER A 32 -17.99 -37.92 3.27
CA SER A 32 -19.10 -38.87 3.50
C SER A 32 -20.44 -38.21 3.86
N THR A 33 -20.43 -37.00 4.43
CA THR A 33 -21.66 -36.37 4.94
C THR A 33 -22.62 -35.97 3.81
N THR A 34 -23.90 -36.27 4.00
CA THR A 34 -25.01 -35.80 3.16
C THR A 34 -25.70 -34.56 3.73
N ASP A 35 -25.56 -34.31 5.05
CA ASP A 35 -26.19 -33.20 5.74
C ASP A 35 -25.42 -31.88 5.48
N PRO A 36 -26.06 -30.87 4.85
CA PRO A 36 -25.48 -29.55 4.64
C PRO A 36 -24.99 -28.86 5.91
N LEU A 37 -25.67 -29.03 7.05
CA LEU A 37 -25.31 -28.35 8.29
C LEU A 37 -24.02 -28.94 8.88
N VAL A 38 -23.92 -30.27 8.90
CA VAL A 38 -22.71 -30.98 9.33
C VAL A 38 -21.54 -30.62 8.42
N PHE A 39 -21.76 -30.57 7.11
CA PHE A 39 -20.75 -30.11 6.15
C PHE A 39 -20.24 -28.71 6.49
N ASP A 40 -21.14 -27.74 6.67
CA ASP A 40 -20.78 -26.34 6.92
C ASP A 40 -20.02 -26.16 8.25
N ARG A 41 -20.42 -26.89 9.29
CA ARG A 41 -19.71 -26.89 10.58
C ARG A 41 -18.34 -27.55 10.49
N CYS A 42 -18.22 -28.61 9.68
CA CYS A 42 -16.96 -29.29 9.44
C CYS A 42 -15.98 -28.41 8.64
N VAL A 43 -16.46 -27.68 7.63
CA VAL A 43 -15.66 -26.69 6.89
C VAL A 43 -15.19 -25.57 7.83
N ALA A 44 -16.08 -25.05 8.68
CA ALA A 44 -15.70 -24.05 9.67
C ALA A 44 -14.63 -24.55 10.66
N LEU A 45 -14.68 -25.83 11.04
CA LEU A 45 -13.65 -26.47 11.84
C LEU A 45 -12.31 -26.55 11.10
N GLY A 46 -12.34 -26.90 9.80
CA GLY A 46 -11.17 -26.88 8.93
C GLY A 46 -10.53 -25.48 8.82
N ILE A 47 -11.35 -24.44 8.68
CA ILE A 47 -10.89 -23.04 8.71
C ILE A 47 -10.17 -22.74 10.03
N ALA A 48 -10.76 -23.11 11.17
CA ALA A 48 -10.16 -22.85 12.48
C ALA A 48 -8.82 -23.59 12.69
N LEU A 49 -8.64 -24.76 12.07
CA LEU A 49 -7.39 -25.51 12.10
C LEU A 49 -6.26 -24.86 11.28
N LEU A 50 -6.62 -24.17 10.21
CA LEU A 50 -5.68 -23.58 9.25
C LEU A 50 -5.45 -22.07 9.46
N ASP A 51 -6.29 -21.41 10.27
CA ASP A 51 -6.23 -19.97 10.48
C ASP A 51 -4.86 -19.50 11.00
N GLY A 52 -4.22 -18.59 10.26
CA GLY A 52 -2.88 -18.08 10.58
C GLY A 52 -1.72 -18.91 10.01
N MET A 53 -1.93 -19.60 8.89
CA MET A 53 -0.92 -20.38 8.16
C MET A 53 -0.25 -21.48 9.01
N ASN A 54 -0.91 -22.63 9.12
CA ASN A 54 -0.38 -23.79 9.84
C ASN A 54 0.15 -24.89 8.90
N ALA A 55 1.42 -24.76 8.49
CA ALA A 55 2.09 -25.68 7.57
C ALA A 55 1.99 -27.16 7.99
N LYS A 56 2.10 -27.47 9.30
CA LYS A 56 1.98 -28.86 9.80
C LYS A 56 0.58 -29.46 9.58
N VAL A 57 -0.45 -28.63 9.70
CA VAL A 57 -1.84 -29.06 9.46
C VAL A 57 -2.07 -29.22 7.97
N GLN A 58 -1.59 -28.28 7.16
CA GLN A 58 -1.63 -28.36 5.68
C GLN A 58 -0.93 -29.62 5.16
N ASP A 59 0.26 -29.94 5.69
CA ASP A 59 1.00 -31.16 5.36
C ASP A 59 0.18 -32.42 5.68
N ASN A 60 -0.45 -32.47 6.85
CA ASN A 60 -1.29 -33.62 7.21
C ASN A 60 -2.53 -33.75 6.31
N PHE A 61 -3.15 -32.64 5.90
CA PHE A 61 -4.22 -32.68 4.89
C PHE A 61 -3.72 -33.32 3.58
N TYR A 62 -2.54 -32.91 3.12
CA TYR A 62 -1.92 -33.47 1.92
C TYR A 62 -1.63 -34.96 2.06
N ASP A 63 -1.00 -35.38 3.16
CA ASP A 63 -0.65 -36.78 3.42
C ASP A 63 -1.91 -37.67 3.39
N ILE A 64 -3.00 -37.22 4.03
CA ILE A 64 -4.28 -37.94 4.02
C ILE A 64 -4.85 -38.09 2.60
N TRP A 65 -4.77 -37.06 1.75
CA TRP A 65 -5.28 -37.15 0.37
C TRP A 65 -4.43 -38.07 -0.52
N VAL A 66 -3.12 -38.09 -0.31
CA VAL A 66 -2.21 -38.97 -1.07
C VAL A 66 -2.41 -40.43 -0.65
N ASP A 67 -2.53 -40.68 0.65
CA ASP A 67 -2.72 -42.04 1.18
C ASP A 67 -4.11 -42.59 0.87
N CYS A 68 -5.13 -41.73 0.87
CA CYS A 68 -6.52 -42.14 0.68
C CYS A 68 -6.92 -42.08 -0.80
N LYS A 69 -6.68 -43.19 -1.52
CA LYS A 69 -6.95 -43.37 -2.96
C LYS A 69 -8.40 -43.16 -3.42
N ALA A 70 -9.36 -42.99 -2.50
CA ALA A 70 -10.80 -42.96 -2.79
C ALA A 70 -11.55 -41.78 -2.15
N THR A 71 -10.87 -40.69 -1.78
CA THR A 71 -11.58 -39.55 -1.16
C THR A 71 -12.54 -38.91 -2.16
N ARG A 72 -13.84 -38.94 -1.86
CA ARG A 72 -14.85 -38.11 -2.53
C ARG A 72 -14.77 -36.64 -2.12
N PHE A 73 -13.78 -36.27 -1.30
CA PHE A 73 -13.58 -34.93 -0.77
C PHE A 73 -13.68 -33.85 -1.85
N PHE A 74 -12.89 -33.97 -2.93
CA PHE A 74 -12.85 -32.99 -4.01
C PHE A 74 -14.18 -32.91 -4.76
N ASP A 75 -14.82 -34.05 -5.06
CA ASP A 75 -16.16 -34.08 -5.66
C ASP A 75 -17.19 -33.37 -4.79
N ARG A 76 -17.15 -33.57 -3.48
CA ARG A 76 -18.11 -32.98 -2.54
C ARG A 76 -17.94 -31.46 -2.47
N ILE A 77 -16.70 -30.98 -2.48
CA ILE A 77 -16.39 -29.55 -2.57
C ILE A 77 -16.88 -28.98 -3.90
N LYS A 78 -16.54 -29.63 -5.03
CA LYS A 78 -16.99 -29.21 -6.37
C LYS A 78 -18.52 -29.19 -6.46
N HIS A 79 -19.18 -30.24 -6.01
CA HIS A 79 -20.64 -30.33 -5.99
C HIS A 79 -21.28 -29.20 -5.17
N ARG A 80 -20.64 -28.77 -4.07
CA ARG A 80 -21.09 -27.62 -3.28
C ARG A 80 -20.97 -26.31 -4.06
N ILE A 81 -19.88 -26.13 -4.79
CA ILE A 81 -19.65 -24.98 -5.68
C ILE A 81 -20.66 -24.98 -6.84
N ASP A 82 -20.87 -26.12 -7.50
CA ASP A 82 -21.85 -26.27 -8.60
C ASP A 82 -23.26 -25.95 -8.10
N LYS A 83 -23.66 -26.48 -6.93
CA LYS A 83 -24.96 -26.17 -6.32
C LYS A 83 -25.12 -24.68 -6.01
N ALA A 84 -24.06 -24.03 -5.51
CA ALA A 84 -24.08 -22.58 -5.30
C ALA A 84 -24.19 -21.81 -6.61
N THR A 85 -23.50 -22.26 -7.66
CA THR A 85 -23.59 -21.72 -9.02
C THR A 85 -25.03 -21.76 -9.53
N ASP A 86 -25.72 -22.90 -9.35
CA ASP A 86 -27.12 -23.05 -9.74
C ASP A 86 -28.06 -22.13 -8.96
N VAL A 87 -27.81 -21.91 -7.67
CA VAL A 87 -28.58 -20.97 -6.85
C VAL A 87 -28.43 -19.56 -7.38
N VAL A 88 -27.19 -19.14 -7.66
CA VAL A 88 -26.91 -17.83 -8.27
C VAL A 88 -27.67 -17.72 -9.59
N ARG A 89 -27.53 -18.70 -10.50
CA ARG A 89 -28.23 -18.77 -11.80
C ARG A 89 -29.74 -18.61 -11.69
N ARG A 90 -30.39 -19.35 -10.80
CA ARG A 90 -31.84 -19.29 -10.60
C ARG A 90 -32.31 -17.95 -10.06
N GLN A 91 -31.54 -17.32 -9.16
CA GLN A 91 -31.88 -15.99 -8.65
C GLN A 91 -31.97 -14.95 -9.77
N ALA A 92 -31.10 -15.00 -10.79
CA ALA A 92 -31.19 -14.06 -11.91
C ALA A 92 -32.44 -14.25 -12.79
N GLN A 93 -32.93 -15.48 -12.96
CA GLN A 93 -34.16 -15.68 -13.74
C GLN A 93 -35.37 -15.01 -13.07
N VAL A 94 -35.37 -14.89 -11.74
CA VAL A 94 -36.41 -14.20 -10.99
C VAL A 94 -36.22 -12.68 -11.09
N ASP A 95 -35.00 -12.18 -10.92
CA ASP A 95 -34.72 -10.73 -11.01
C ASP A 95 -34.98 -10.16 -12.42
N ASP A 96 -34.58 -10.85 -13.49
CA ASP A 96 -34.85 -10.44 -14.88
C ASP A 96 -36.36 -10.33 -15.17
N SER A 97 -37.19 -11.18 -14.57
CA SER A 97 -38.64 -11.13 -14.72
C SER A 97 -39.29 -9.93 -14.01
N VAL A 98 -38.71 -9.49 -12.89
CA VAL A 98 -39.16 -8.34 -12.10
C VAL A 98 -38.67 -7.03 -12.74
N ASP A 99 -37.42 -7.00 -13.21
CA ASP A 99 -36.85 -5.85 -13.91
C ASP A 99 -37.47 -5.64 -15.30
N ALA A 100 -37.91 -6.69 -16.00
CA ALA A 100 -38.69 -6.57 -17.23
C ALA A 100 -40.02 -5.82 -17.00
N TYR A 101 -40.66 -6.00 -15.85
CA TYR A 101 -41.85 -5.23 -15.45
C TYR A 101 -41.52 -3.79 -15.02
N ALA A 102 -40.35 -3.55 -14.41
CA ALA A 102 -39.89 -2.22 -14.01
C ALA A 102 -39.34 -1.36 -15.18
N SER A 103 -38.85 -2.02 -16.25
CA SER A 103 -38.22 -1.40 -17.43
C SER A 103 -39.21 -0.70 -18.35
N ILE A 104 -40.52 -0.96 -18.23
CA ILE A 104 -41.58 -0.24 -18.98
C ILE A 104 -41.65 1.26 -18.59
N LYS A 105 -40.97 1.70 -17.52
CA LYS A 105 -41.03 3.09 -17.01
C LYS A 105 -39.69 3.87 -17.01
N ARG A 106 -38.57 3.39 -17.56
CA ARG A 106 -37.26 4.09 -17.41
C ARG A 106 -36.51 4.31 -18.74
N PRO A 107 -35.89 5.49 -18.96
CA PRO A 107 -35.16 5.82 -20.19
C PRO A 107 -33.72 5.23 -20.25
N PRO A 108 -33.12 5.09 -21.45
CA PRO A 108 -32.02 4.15 -21.73
C PRO A 108 -30.59 4.71 -21.58
N HIS A 109 -30.36 5.67 -20.68
CA HIS A 109 -29.03 6.28 -20.54
C HIS A 109 -28.63 6.49 -19.08
N ARG A 110 -27.95 5.50 -18.49
CA ARG A 110 -27.07 5.71 -17.35
C ARG A 110 -25.81 4.87 -17.49
N GLN A 111 -24.66 5.56 -17.51
CA GLN A 111 -23.34 5.01 -17.20
C GLN A 111 -23.40 4.09 -15.98
N ASN A 112 -22.47 3.12 -15.92
CA ASN A 112 -22.23 2.08 -14.90
C ASN A 112 -22.08 2.63 -13.46
N VAL A 113 -23.08 3.38 -13.00
CA VAL A 113 -23.21 3.90 -11.66
C VAL A 113 -23.95 2.83 -10.88
N TRP A 114 -23.27 2.31 -9.87
CA TRP A 114 -23.82 1.34 -8.95
C TRP A 114 -25.07 1.94 -8.26
N THR A 115 -26.25 1.37 -8.54
CA THR A 115 -27.49 1.88 -7.95
C THR A 115 -27.64 1.32 -6.54
N ASP A 116 -27.58 2.21 -5.57
CA ASP A 116 -27.81 1.98 -4.13
C ASP A 116 -29.29 1.65 -3.82
N THR A 117 -30.00 0.97 -4.74
CA THR A 117 -31.38 0.54 -4.50
C THR A 117 -31.33 -0.59 -3.48
N VAL A 118 -31.27 -0.19 -2.21
CA VAL A 118 -31.74 -0.94 -1.07
C VAL A 118 -33.21 -1.20 -1.34
N MET A 119 -33.51 -2.27 -2.07
CA MET A 119 -34.75 -3.00 -1.83
C MET A 119 -34.63 -3.44 -0.36
N SER A 120 -35.27 -2.67 0.51
CA SER A 120 -35.61 -3.09 1.85
C SER A 120 -36.35 -4.42 1.72
N PHE A 121 -35.64 -5.52 1.93
CA PHE A 121 -36.25 -6.82 2.14
C PHE A 121 -37.23 -6.68 3.31
N PRO A 122 -38.44 -7.24 3.23
CA PRO A 122 -39.24 -7.45 4.42
C PRO A 122 -38.39 -8.30 5.36
N SER A 123 -38.02 -7.74 6.50
CA SER A 123 -37.49 -8.48 7.63
C SER A 123 -38.60 -9.38 8.16
N SER A 124 -38.80 -10.52 7.51
CA SER A 124 -39.71 -11.58 7.93
C SER A 124 -39.09 -12.94 7.65
N SER A 125 -38.09 -13.27 8.46
CA SER A 125 -37.90 -14.58 9.11
C SER A 125 -36.45 -14.72 9.58
N SER A 126 -36.24 -14.43 10.85
CA SER A 126 -35.26 -15.16 11.65
C SER A 126 -35.44 -16.67 11.41
N SER A 127 -34.34 -17.36 11.08
CA SER A 127 -34.21 -18.82 10.81
C SER A 127 -34.28 -19.27 9.33
N SER A 128 -33.19 -19.07 8.58
CA SER A 128 -32.67 -20.07 7.65
C SER A 128 -31.23 -19.69 7.25
N THR A 129 -30.36 -20.68 7.13
CA THR A 129 -28.96 -20.54 6.71
C THR A 129 -28.86 -19.79 5.37
N ASP A 130 -28.33 -18.57 5.38
CA ASP A 130 -28.03 -17.83 4.15
C ASP A 130 -27.03 -18.64 3.30
N PRO A 131 -27.46 -19.21 2.14
CA PRO A 131 -26.62 -20.09 1.33
C PRO A 131 -25.33 -19.38 0.85
N THR A 132 -25.38 -18.05 0.81
CA THR A 132 -24.27 -17.17 0.46
C THR A 132 -23.15 -17.19 1.50
N ARG A 133 -23.48 -17.24 2.80
CA ARG A 133 -22.48 -17.29 3.88
C ARG A 133 -21.78 -18.65 3.92
N THR A 134 -22.53 -19.70 3.62
CA THR A 134 -22.03 -21.06 3.59
C THR A 134 -20.97 -21.27 2.51
N ILE A 135 -21.19 -20.78 1.28
CA ILE A 135 -20.22 -20.99 0.20
C ILE A 135 -18.94 -20.17 0.40
N VAL A 136 -19.04 -18.99 1.02
CA VAL A 136 -17.87 -18.16 1.40
C VAL A 136 -16.91 -18.93 2.31
N HIS A 137 -17.41 -19.75 3.24
CA HIS A 137 -16.55 -20.59 4.08
C HIS A 137 -15.81 -21.67 3.28
N VAL A 138 -16.42 -22.22 2.21
CA VAL A 138 -15.73 -23.19 1.34
C VAL A 138 -14.54 -22.51 0.65
N PHE A 139 -14.73 -21.33 0.07
CA PHE A 139 -13.63 -20.59 -0.55
C PHE A 139 -12.57 -20.15 0.47
N ARG A 140 -12.98 -19.69 1.66
CA ARG A 140 -12.03 -19.37 2.74
C ARG A 140 -11.22 -20.58 3.17
N PHE A 141 -11.83 -21.76 3.24
CA PHE A 141 -11.14 -23.00 3.56
C PHE A 141 -10.12 -23.38 2.47
N LEU A 142 -10.51 -23.29 1.19
CA LEU A 142 -9.59 -23.52 0.05
C LEU A 142 -8.44 -22.51 0.02
N GLN A 143 -8.71 -21.24 0.33
CA GLN A 143 -7.71 -20.19 0.46
C GLN A 143 -6.66 -20.57 1.53
N LEU A 144 -7.12 -20.92 2.74
CA LEU A 144 -6.24 -21.26 3.87
C LEU A 144 -5.43 -22.54 3.65
N LEU A 145 -5.91 -23.45 2.81
CA LEU A 145 -5.15 -24.64 2.42
C LEU A 145 -3.92 -24.28 1.56
N CYS A 146 -3.99 -23.18 0.80
CA CYS A 146 -2.91 -22.73 -0.09
C CYS A 146 -2.07 -21.57 0.50
N GLU A 147 -2.53 -20.95 1.59
CA GLU A 147 -1.82 -19.87 2.27
C GLU A 147 -0.39 -20.30 2.66
N GLY A 148 0.59 -19.47 2.34
CA GLY A 148 2.02 -19.81 2.48
C GLY A 148 2.62 -20.53 1.27
N HIS A 149 1.89 -20.57 0.15
CA HIS A 149 2.36 -21.01 -1.17
C HIS A 149 2.82 -22.47 -1.22
N VAL A 150 1.96 -23.36 -0.73
CA VAL A 150 2.24 -24.79 -0.67
C VAL A 150 1.96 -25.45 -2.02
N LEU A 151 2.97 -25.49 -2.89
CA LEU A 151 2.86 -25.97 -4.29
C LEU A 151 2.23 -27.37 -4.41
N LYS A 152 2.57 -28.29 -3.50
CA LYS A 152 2.01 -29.66 -3.50
C LYS A 152 0.49 -29.69 -3.30
N ILE A 153 -0.05 -28.79 -2.48
CA ILE A 153 -1.50 -28.68 -2.25
C ILE A 153 -2.16 -28.00 -3.45
N GLN A 154 -1.58 -26.91 -3.95
CA GLN A 154 -2.08 -26.20 -5.14
C GLN A 154 -2.23 -27.16 -6.34
N ARG A 155 -1.23 -28.02 -6.60
CA ARG A 155 -1.28 -29.05 -7.64
C ARG A 155 -2.38 -30.09 -7.39
N VAL A 156 -2.55 -30.55 -6.16
CA VAL A 156 -3.62 -31.49 -5.80
C VAL A 156 -5.01 -30.88 -5.98
N LEU A 157 -5.19 -29.56 -5.82
CA LEU A 157 -6.47 -28.89 -6.09
C LEU A 157 -6.79 -28.76 -7.60
N LEU A 158 -5.77 -28.80 -8.46
CA LEU A 158 -5.91 -28.80 -9.92
C LEU A 158 -6.21 -30.19 -10.46
N ALA A 159 -5.40 -31.18 -10.07
CA ALA A 159 -5.51 -32.54 -10.55
C ALA A 159 -5.06 -33.54 -9.49
N GLN A 160 -5.90 -34.53 -9.19
CA GLN A 160 -5.58 -35.59 -8.24
C GLN A 160 -4.99 -36.79 -8.99
N PRO A 161 -3.70 -37.15 -8.79
CA PRO A 161 -3.01 -38.14 -9.62
C PRO A 161 -3.53 -39.57 -9.46
N LEU A 162 -4.09 -39.90 -8.29
CA LEU A 162 -4.54 -41.26 -7.95
C LEU A 162 -6.06 -41.45 -8.09
N TRP A 163 -6.79 -40.44 -8.55
CA TRP A 163 -8.25 -40.47 -8.61
C TRP A 163 -8.78 -40.40 -10.05
N HIS A 164 -9.65 -41.34 -10.43
CA HIS A 164 -10.10 -41.50 -11.83
C HIS A 164 -11.09 -40.42 -12.33
N GLY A 165 -11.63 -39.58 -11.45
CA GLY A 165 -12.57 -38.50 -11.81
C GLY A 165 -12.01 -37.09 -11.62
N GLN A 166 -10.71 -36.88 -11.83
CA GLN A 166 -9.98 -35.61 -11.61
C GLN A 166 -10.87 -34.35 -11.55
N VAL A 167 -10.87 -33.70 -10.39
CA VAL A 167 -11.65 -32.50 -10.13
C VAL A 167 -10.73 -31.29 -10.12
N ASN A 168 -10.95 -30.38 -11.05
CA ASN A 168 -10.26 -29.09 -11.08
C ASN A 168 -11.04 -28.05 -10.24
N LEU A 169 -10.63 -27.86 -8.99
CA LEU A 169 -11.26 -26.89 -8.09
C LEU A 169 -10.87 -25.44 -8.44
N VAL A 170 -9.73 -25.23 -9.09
CA VAL A 170 -9.30 -23.90 -9.57
C VAL A 170 -10.23 -23.43 -10.69
N GLU A 171 -10.50 -24.30 -11.68
CA GLU A 171 -11.44 -24.01 -12.77
C GLU A 171 -12.87 -23.81 -12.25
N ALA A 172 -13.33 -24.66 -11.31
CA ALA A 172 -14.65 -24.53 -10.71
C ALA A 172 -14.81 -23.20 -9.96
N THR A 173 -13.77 -22.77 -9.23
CA THR A 173 -13.75 -21.49 -8.52
C THR A 173 -13.76 -20.32 -9.49
N THR A 174 -12.94 -20.35 -10.54
CA THR A 174 -12.91 -19.32 -11.59
C THR A 174 -14.25 -19.22 -12.31
N THR A 175 -14.88 -20.34 -12.62
CA THR A 175 -16.21 -20.37 -13.27
C THR A 175 -17.28 -19.77 -12.37
N PHE A 176 -17.28 -20.10 -11.07
CA PHE A 176 -18.20 -19.49 -10.11
C PHE A 176 -17.96 -17.98 -9.96
N LEU A 177 -16.70 -17.53 -9.95
CA LEU A 177 -16.34 -16.10 -9.94
C LEU A 177 -16.95 -15.36 -11.12
N LEU A 178 -16.84 -15.90 -12.34
CA LEU A 178 -17.42 -15.29 -13.54
C LEU A 178 -18.95 -15.19 -13.47
N GLU A 179 -19.61 -16.21 -12.91
CA GLU A 179 -21.06 -16.20 -12.71
C GLU A 179 -21.48 -15.11 -11.71
N VAL A 180 -20.81 -15.01 -10.56
CA VAL A 180 -21.10 -14.00 -9.53
C VAL A 180 -20.78 -12.59 -10.03
N HIS A 181 -19.69 -12.45 -10.79
CA HIS A 181 -19.23 -11.18 -11.35
C HIS A 181 -20.28 -10.54 -12.25
N SER A 182 -20.90 -11.33 -13.14
CA SER A 182 -21.91 -10.85 -14.10
C SER A 182 -23.12 -10.16 -13.45
N ARG A 183 -23.25 -10.22 -12.10
CA ARG A 183 -24.42 -9.80 -11.32
C ARG A 183 -24.01 -8.95 -10.13
N MET A 184 -23.14 -7.96 -10.37
CA MET A 184 -22.58 -7.10 -9.32
C MET A 184 -23.66 -6.42 -8.46
N THR A 185 -23.82 -6.89 -7.22
CA THR A 185 -24.67 -6.27 -6.18
C THR A 185 -23.88 -6.07 -4.88
N SER A 186 -24.36 -5.21 -3.97
CA SER A 186 -23.77 -4.98 -2.62
C SER A 186 -23.42 -6.23 -1.82
N PRO A 187 -24.32 -7.21 -1.67
CA PRO A 187 -23.99 -8.44 -0.93
C PRO A 187 -22.94 -9.28 -1.66
N ASN A 188 -22.92 -9.26 -3.00
CA ASN A 188 -22.01 -10.08 -3.81
C ASN A 188 -20.55 -9.57 -3.78
N LEU A 189 -20.31 -8.30 -3.40
CA LEU A 189 -18.95 -7.74 -3.33
C LEU A 189 -18.04 -8.49 -2.34
N THR A 190 -18.59 -8.93 -1.20
CA THR A 190 -17.82 -9.67 -0.20
C THR A 190 -17.44 -11.06 -0.71
N ILE A 191 -18.33 -11.71 -1.46
CA ILE A 191 -18.08 -13.02 -2.09
C ILE A 191 -17.01 -12.87 -3.17
N LEU A 192 -17.16 -11.86 -4.05
CA LEU A 192 -16.18 -11.58 -5.09
C LEU A 192 -14.81 -11.32 -4.49
N LYS A 193 -14.74 -10.53 -3.41
CA LYS A 193 -13.48 -10.28 -2.71
C LYS A 193 -12.86 -11.60 -2.22
N GLN A 194 -13.63 -12.44 -1.54
CA GLN A 194 -13.17 -13.74 -1.07
C GLN A 194 -12.70 -14.64 -2.23
N LEU A 195 -13.40 -14.62 -3.37
CA LEU A 195 -13.03 -15.39 -4.56
C LEU A 195 -11.71 -14.93 -5.16
N PHE A 196 -11.50 -13.62 -5.31
CA PHE A 196 -10.22 -13.08 -5.76
C PHE A 196 -9.08 -13.38 -4.77
N ASP A 197 -9.33 -13.30 -3.45
CA ASP A 197 -8.34 -13.71 -2.45
C ASP A 197 -7.98 -15.21 -2.59
N THR A 198 -8.99 -16.06 -2.85
CA THR A 198 -8.79 -17.52 -3.03
C THR A 198 -8.00 -17.82 -4.31
N VAL A 199 -8.37 -17.18 -5.43
CA VAL A 199 -7.66 -17.29 -6.71
C VAL A 199 -6.21 -16.82 -6.59
N THR A 200 -5.98 -15.76 -5.81
CA THR A 200 -4.63 -15.26 -5.51
C THR A 200 -3.78 -16.36 -4.86
N GLU A 201 -4.26 -17.00 -3.80
CA GLU A 201 -3.52 -18.08 -3.13
C GLU A 201 -3.32 -19.33 -4.00
N PHE A 202 -4.21 -19.58 -4.97
CA PHE A 202 -3.99 -20.66 -5.95
C PHE A 202 -2.80 -20.37 -6.88
N CYS A 203 -2.51 -19.10 -7.16
CA CYS A 203 -1.50 -18.67 -8.14
C CYS A 203 -0.15 -18.28 -7.51
N GLN A 204 -0.14 -17.74 -6.29
CA GLN A 204 1.06 -17.23 -5.61
C GLN A 204 2.07 -18.32 -5.24
N GLY A 205 3.36 -17.94 -5.13
CA GLY A 205 4.52 -18.82 -4.98
C GLY A 205 4.59 -19.85 -6.10
N PRO A 206 5.03 -19.36 -7.26
CA PRO A 206 4.46 -19.58 -8.58
C PRO A 206 3.90 -20.99 -8.83
N CYS A 207 2.59 -21.07 -9.10
CA CYS A 207 1.93 -22.28 -9.60
C CYS A 207 1.49 -22.08 -11.06
N LEU A 208 2.36 -22.47 -12.01
CA LEU A 208 2.17 -22.19 -13.45
C LEU A 208 0.84 -22.76 -13.99
N ASP A 209 0.47 -23.97 -13.58
CA ASP A 209 -0.76 -24.65 -13.99
C ASP A 209 -2.02 -23.89 -13.53
N ALA A 210 -2.00 -23.36 -12.30
CA ALA A 210 -3.12 -22.57 -11.76
C ALA A 210 -3.22 -21.22 -12.45
N GLN A 211 -2.08 -20.56 -12.68
CA GLN A 211 -2.02 -19.29 -13.39
C GLN A 211 -2.61 -19.41 -14.80
N GLU A 212 -2.26 -20.46 -15.55
CA GLU A 212 -2.79 -20.69 -16.91
C GLU A 212 -4.29 -21.03 -16.91
N CYS A 213 -4.76 -21.81 -15.93
CA CYS A 213 -6.17 -22.13 -15.76
C CYS A 213 -7.02 -20.86 -15.51
N VAL A 214 -6.52 -19.96 -14.67
CA VAL A 214 -7.22 -18.73 -14.27
C VAL A 214 -7.15 -17.66 -15.36
N ALA A 215 -5.99 -17.48 -16.01
CA ALA A 215 -5.70 -16.36 -16.91
C ALA A 215 -6.40 -16.43 -18.28
N ASN A 216 -7.66 -16.84 -18.35
CA ASN A 216 -8.47 -16.88 -19.57
C ASN A 216 -9.13 -15.53 -19.91
N TYR A 217 -9.55 -15.36 -21.16
CA TYR A 217 -10.13 -14.10 -21.65
C TYR A 217 -11.38 -13.65 -20.86
N LYS A 218 -12.19 -14.60 -20.37
CA LYS A 218 -13.39 -14.28 -19.59
C LYS A 218 -13.02 -13.68 -18.24
N PHE A 219 -11.98 -14.22 -17.60
CA PHE A 219 -11.44 -13.68 -16.36
C PHE A 219 -10.91 -12.27 -16.55
N ILE A 220 -10.09 -12.03 -17.58
CA ILE A 220 -9.51 -10.70 -17.84
C ILE A 220 -10.61 -9.69 -18.23
N SER A 221 -11.62 -10.10 -19.00
CA SER A 221 -12.81 -9.28 -19.28
C SER A 221 -13.54 -8.88 -18.00
N ALA A 222 -13.77 -9.82 -17.09
CA ALA A 222 -14.40 -9.54 -15.79
C ALA A 222 -13.56 -8.57 -14.94
N VAL A 223 -12.24 -8.71 -14.96
CA VAL A 223 -11.33 -7.78 -14.30
C VAL A 223 -11.47 -6.36 -14.85
N ASN A 224 -11.51 -6.20 -16.18
CA ASN A 224 -11.70 -4.89 -16.81
C ASN A 224 -13.02 -4.24 -16.36
N GLU A 225 -14.11 -4.99 -16.34
CA GLU A 225 -15.43 -4.52 -15.89
C GLU A 225 -15.39 -4.07 -14.42
N LEU A 226 -14.77 -4.87 -13.54
CA LEU A 226 -14.59 -4.55 -12.11
C LEU A 226 -13.75 -3.30 -11.88
N LEU A 227 -12.70 -3.09 -12.67
CA LEU A 227 -11.84 -1.91 -12.55
C LEU A 227 -12.56 -0.62 -13.01
N VAL A 228 -13.51 -0.71 -13.93
CA VAL A 228 -14.32 0.44 -14.37
C VAL A 228 -15.30 0.91 -13.29
N VAL A 229 -15.75 0.03 -12.39
CA VAL A 229 -16.79 0.34 -11.38
C VAL A 229 -16.40 1.55 -10.53
N VAL A 230 -17.23 2.61 -10.59
CA VAL A 230 -17.04 3.80 -9.77
C VAL A 230 -17.84 3.64 -8.46
N PRO A 231 -17.24 3.87 -7.28
CA PRO A 231 -17.97 3.80 -6.03
C PRO A 231 -19.11 4.85 -5.99
N PRO A 232 -20.24 4.55 -5.32
CA PRO A 232 -21.38 5.46 -5.28
C PRO A 232 -21.00 6.81 -4.65
N THR A 233 -21.47 7.90 -5.27
CA THR A 233 -21.24 9.28 -4.80
C THR A 233 -22.10 9.65 -3.58
N THR A 234 -23.14 8.85 -3.31
CA THR A 234 -24.09 9.05 -2.21
C THR A 234 -23.59 8.39 -0.93
N GLY A 235 -22.92 9.16 -0.06
CA GLY A 235 -22.88 9.03 1.42
C GLY A 235 -22.55 7.70 2.13
N ASN A 236 -22.55 6.55 1.47
CA ASN A 236 -22.42 5.23 2.10
C ASN A 236 -20.95 4.82 2.13
N ALA A 237 -20.22 5.34 3.13
CA ALA A 237 -18.78 5.12 3.29
C ALA A 237 -18.40 3.62 3.25
N ASP A 238 -19.28 2.75 3.77
CA ASP A 238 -19.05 1.31 3.80
C ASP A 238 -19.11 0.68 2.40
N ALA A 239 -20.02 1.14 1.54
CA ALA A 239 -20.11 0.66 0.16
C ALA A 239 -18.87 1.08 -0.64
N VAL A 240 -18.42 2.32 -0.46
CA VAL A 240 -17.17 2.82 -1.05
C VAL A 240 -15.97 1.99 -0.58
N ALA A 241 -15.87 1.70 0.72
CA ALA A 241 -14.80 0.88 1.28
C ALA A 241 -14.80 -0.55 0.70
N ARG A 242 -15.97 -1.19 0.57
CA ARG A 242 -16.07 -2.54 -0.03
C ARG A 242 -15.60 -2.58 -1.48
N VAL A 243 -15.99 -1.61 -2.31
CA VAL A 243 -15.54 -1.52 -3.70
C VAL A 243 -14.02 -1.33 -3.79
N ARG A 244 -13.46 -0.48 -2.93
CA ARG A 244 -12.00 -0.26 -2.86
C ARG A 244 -11.23 -1.52 -2.48
N LEU A 245 -11.71 -2.26 -1.48
CA LEU A 245 -11.11 -3.53 -1.05
C LEU A 245 -11.21 -4.61 -2.14
N LEU A 246 -12.33 -4.69 -2.85
CA LEU A 246 -12.50 -5.60 -3.98
C LEU A 246 -11.50 -5.27 -5.09
N LYS A 247 -11.42 -4.00 -5.49
CA LYS A 247 -10.43 -3.55 -6.50
C LYS A 247 -9.00 -3.87 -6.08
N GLY A 248 -8.65 -3.70 -4.80
CA GLY A 248 -7.35 -4.11 -4.28
C GLY A 248 -7.09 -5.61 -4.47
N SER A 249 -8.08 -6.46 -4.17
CA SER A 249 -7.98 -7.92 -4.31
C SER A 249 -7.86 -8.35 -5.78
N VAL A 250 -8.58 -7.67 -6.68
CA VAL A 250 -8.48 -7.88 -8.15
C VAL A 250 -7.07 -7.58 -8.67
N VAL A 251 -6.47 -6.47 -8.25
CA VAL A 251 -5.13 -6.07 -8.70
C VAL A 251 -4.06 -7.02 -8.17
N ILE A 252 -4.20 -7.50 -6.93
CA ILE A 252 -3.28 -8.51 -6.37
C ILE A 252 -3.41 -9.83 -7.14
N ALA A 253 -4.62 -10.26 -7.50
CA ALA A 253 -4.81 -11.43 -8.33
C ALA A 253 -4.09 -11.30 -9.68
N LEU A 254 -4.17 -10.14 -10.36
CA LEU A 254 -3.40 -9.88 -11.58
C LEU A 254 -1.89 -10.00 -11.37
N LEU A 255 -1.36 -9.46 -10.27
CA LEU A 255 0.07 -9.57 -9.93
C LEU A 255 0.47 -11.03 -9.67
N SER A 256 -0.40 -11.84 -9.04
CA SER A 256 -0.13 -13.27 -8.79
C SER A 256 -0.09 -14.11 -10.08
N LEU A 257 -0.74 -13.67 -11.16
CA LEU A 257 -0.72 -14.36 -12.46
C LEU A 257 0.61 -14.22 -13.20
N ILE A 258 1.36 -13.15 -12.93
CA ILE A 258 2.67 -12.87 -13.55
C ILE A 258 3.84 -13.25 -12.63
N GLU A 259 3.57 -13.59 -11.37
CA GLU A 259 4.59 -13.92 -10.40
C GLU A 259 5.36 -15.18 -10.80
N GLY A 260 6.70 -15.10 -10.81
CA GLY A 260 7.59 -16.23 -11.01
C GLY A 260 7.53 -16.92 -12.38
N ARG A 261 6.90 -16.29 -13.38
CA ARG A 261 6.85 -16.82 -14.75
C ARG A 261 8.11 -16.48 -15.53
N THR A 262 8.66 -17.49 -16.22
CA THR A 262 9.77 -17.31 -17.17
C THR A 262 9.29 -17.13 -18.61
N ASP A 263 8.05 -17.49 -18.90
CA ASP A 263 7.45 -17.43 -20.22
C ASP A 263 6.57 -16.18 -20.41
N ALA A 264 6.31 -15.85 -21.67
CA ALA A 264 5.61 -14.64 -22.08
C ALA A 264 4.09 -14.81 -22.20
N ILE A 265 3.54 -16.02 -22.05
CA ILE A 265 2.18 -16.34 -22.50
C ILE A 265 1.11 -15.47 -21.81
N ILE A 266 1.15 -15.43 -20.47
CA ILE A 266 0.20 -14.63 -19.69
C ILE A 266 0.50 -13.13 -19.84
N HIS A 267 1.78 -12.75 -19.91
CA HIS A 267 2.19 -11.37 -20.11
C HIS A 267 1.59 -10.80 -21.41
N ASP A 268 1.75 -11.50 -22.54
CA ASP A 268 1.23 -11.07 -23.85
C ASP A 268 -0.30 -10.99 -23.86
N ARG A 269 -0.98 -11.93 -23.17
CA ARG A 269 -2.44 -11.92 -23.02
C ARG A 269 -2.91 -10.71 -22.22
N LEU A 270 -2.31 -10.45 -21.06
CA LEU A 270 -2.64 -9.29 -20.22
C LEU A 270 -2.40 -7.98 -20.96
N VAL A 271 -1.31 -7.88 -21.72
CA VAL A 271 -1.03 -6.70 -22.55
C VAL A 271 -2.12 -6.48 -23.60
N THR A 272 -2.59 -7.54 -24.23
CA THR A 272 -3.57 -7.44 -25.32
C THR A 272 -4.97 -7.15 -24.80
N GLU A 273 -5.35 -7.74 -23.66
CA GLU A 273 -6.72 -7.77 -23.18
C GLU A 273 -7.03 -6.75 -22.07
N LEU A 274 -6.03 -6.28 -21.30
CA LEU A 274 -6.28 -5.29 -20.24
C LEU A 274 -6.56 -3.89 -20.81
N ASN A 275 -7.54 -3.22 -20.24
CA ASN A 275 -7.81 -1.82 -20.54
C ASN A 275 -6.87 -0.90 -19.74
N PHE A 276 -5.77 -0.50 -20.38
CA PHE A 276 -4.80 0.41 -19.77
C PHE A 276 -5.40 1.77 -19.38
N ASP A 277 -6.38 2.29 -20.13
CA ASP A 277 -6.99 3.58 -19.82
C ASP A 277 -7.78 3.52 -18.51
N THR A 278 -8.51 2.44 -18.27
CA THR A 278 -9.16 2.17 -16.97
C THR A 278 -8.13 2.09 -15.84
N ILE A 279 -6.97 1.46 -16.07
CA ILE A 279 -5.89 1.41 -15.08
C ILE A 279 -5.38 2.83 -14.77
N LYS A 280 -5.19 3.67 -15.80
CA LYS A 280 -4.77 5.07 -15.63
C LYS A 280 -5.77 5.85 -14.79
N ASP A 281 -7.06 5.70 -15.08
CA ASP A 281 -8.12 6.40 -14.37
C ASP A 281 -8.18 5.98 -12.89
N ASN A 282 -7.98 4.69 -12.60
CA ASN A 282 -7.92 4.21 -11.21
C ASN A 282 -6.71 4.79 -10.46
N LEU A 283 -5.54 4.90 -11.08
CA LEU A 283 -4.37 5.55 -10.46
C LEU A 283 -4.67 7.01 -10.10
N VAL A 284 -5.28 7.75 -11.02
CA VAL A 284 -5.67 9.15 -10.80
C VAL A 284 -6.69 9.27 -9.67
N GLN A 285 -7.66 8.36 -9.59
CA GLN A 285 -8.63 8.30 -8.49
C GLN A 285 -7.99 8.01 -7.13
N VAL A 286 -7.03 7.08 -7.07
CA VAL A 286 -6.30 6.79 -5.83
C VAL A 286 -5.46 7.99 -5.40
N HIS A 287 -4.79 8.67 -6.33
CA HIS A 287 -4.03 9.88 -6.03
C HIS A 287 -4.95 11.03 -5.55
N ALA A 288 -6.12 11.20 -6.16
CA ALA A 288 -7.14 12.15 -5.70
C ALA A 288 -7.58 11.85 -4.27
N TYR A 289 -7.84 10.58 -3.96
CA TYR A 289 -8.14 10.14 -2.61
C TYR A 289 -7.00 10.49 -1.63
N PHE A 290 -5.76 10.19 -1.98
CA PHE A 290 -4.59 10.52 -1.15
C PHE A 290 -4.50 12.02 -0.84
N LEU A 291 -4.70 12.89 -1.84
CA LEU A 291 -4.70 14.34 -1.63
C LEU A 291 -5.80 14.79 -0.67
N THR A 292 -6.98 14.18 -0.74
CA THR A 292 -8.11 14.52 0.13
C THR A 292 -7.97 13.96 1.56
N GLN A 293 -7.47 12.74 1.71
CA GLN A 293 -7.39 12.03 2.98
C GLN A 293 -6.17 12.45 3.80
N TYR A 294 -5.04 12.71 3.13
CA TYR A 294 -3.74 12.95 3.78
C TYR A 294 -3.15 14.35 3.49
N ASP A 295 -3.94 15.28 2.92
CA ASP A 295 -3.51 16.64 2.54
C ASP A 295 -2.23 16.65 1.67
N GLY A 296 -2.03 15.60 0.88
CA GLY A 296 -0.84 15.40 0.04
C GLY A 296 0.45 15.11 0.80
N THR A 297 0.38 14.73 2.08
CA THR A 297 1.57 14.46 2.90
C THR A 297 1.81 12.95 2.98
N TYR A 298 2.71 12.45 2.13
CA TYR A 298 3.15 11.06 2.15
C TYR A 298 4.35 10.88 3.11
N ASP A 299 5.34 11.76 3.02
CA ASP A 299 6.62 11.59 3.71
C ASP A 299 6.45 11.67 5.23
N GLY A 300 6.91 10.62 5.92
CA GLY A 300 6.77 10.49 7.37
C GLY A 300 5.36 10.18 7.88
N ASN A 301 4.38 9.98 6.99
CA ASN A 301 3.02 9.60 7.38
C ASN A 301 2.82 8.08 7.31
N SER A 302 3.01 7.39 8.43
CA SER A 302 2.87 5.93 8.51
C SER A 302 1.44 5.43 8.23
N ALA A 303 0.41 6.27 8.31
CA ALA A 303 -0.95 5.85 7.94
C ALA A 303 -1.05 5.50 6.45
N CYS A 304 -0.24 6.14 5.59
CA CYS A 304 -0.24 5.89 4.16
C CYS A 304 0.24 4.47 3.78
N SER A 305 1.09 3.81 4.58
CA SER A 305 1.52 2.43 4.29
C SER A 305 0.48 1.38 4.68
N THR A 306 -0.38 1.70 5.63
CA THR A 306 -1.45 0.79 6.10
C THR A 306 -2.74 0.90 5.29
N ASP A 307 -2.83 1.88 4.40
CA ASP A 307 -4.03 2.16 3.63
C ASP A 307 -4.17 1.24 2.40
N ALA A 308 -5.12 0.32 2.46
CA ALA A 308 -5.35 -0.66 1.40
C ALA A 308 -5.69 -0.04 0.03
N TYR A 309 -6.38 1.11 -0.01
CA TYR A 309 -6.75 1.74 -1.29
C TYR A 309 -5.56 2.47 -1.91
N LEU A 310 -4.70 3.07 -1.09
CA LEU A 310 -3.44 3.65 -1.56
C LEU A 310 -2.48 2.55 -2.04
N THR A 311 -2.38 1.45 -1.31
CA THR A 311 -1.61 0.25 -1.73
C THR A 311 -2.11 -0.31 -3.05
N MET A 312 -3.43 -0.31 -3.31
CA MET A 312 -3.97 -0.70 -4.62
C MET A 312 -3.43 0.19 -5.75
N GLY A 313 -3.30 1.50 -5.55
CA GLY A 313 -2.67 2.39 -6.54
C GLY A 313 -1.20 2.05 -6.79
N PHE A 314 -0.44 1.74 -5.75
CA PHE A 314 0.94 1.25 -5.92
C PHE A 314 0.99 -0.08 -6.68
N ASN A 315 0.10 -1.02 -6.37
CA ASN A 315 0.04 -2.31 -7.05
C ASN A 315 -0.34 -2.16 -8.54
N LEU A 316 -1.23 -1.23 -8.89
CA LEU A 316 -1.51 -0.89 -10.29
C LEU A 316 -0.28 -0.35 -11.01
N HIS A 317 0.47 0.55 -10.36
CA HIS A 317 1.72 1.05 -10.92
C HIS A 317 2.74 -0.08 -11.11
N ILE A 318 2.89 -0.97 -10.13
CA ILE A 318 3.79 -2.14 -10.21
C ILE A 318 3.40 -3.05 -11.38
N LEU A 319 2.12 -3.37 -11.52
CA LEU A 319 1.61 -4.14 -12.65
C LEU A 319 1.99 -3.50 -13.99
N MET A 320 1.78 -2.19 -14.13
CA MET A 320 2.16 -1.45 -15.33
C MET A 320 3.67 -1.51 -15.60
N GLN A 321 4.50 -1.46 -14.57
CA GLN A 321 5.95 -1.57 -14.73
C GLN A 321 6.39 -2.97 -15.17
N HIS A 322 5.80 -4.03 -14.60
CA HIS A 322 6.09 -5.40 -15.02
C HIS A 322 5.73 -5.62 -16.50
N LEU A 323 4.54 -5.17 -16.92
CA LEU A 323 4.12 -5.28 -18.33
C LEU A 323 5.00 -4.42 -19.26
N LYS A 324 5.45 -3.24 -18.81
CA LYS A 324 6.36 -2.38 -19.55
C LYS A 324 7.76 -2.99 -19.72
N GLN A 325 8.27 -3.68 -18.70
CA GLN A 325 9.55 -4.39 -18.79
C GLN A 325 9.50 -5.52 -19.80
N HIS A 326 8.39 -6.25 -19.84
CA HIS A 326 8.18 -7.35 -20.78
C HIS A 326 8.09 -6.87 -22.23
N GLN A 327 7.28 -5.85 -22.50
CA GLN A 327 7.14 -5.27 -23.84
C GLN A 327 7.39 -3.75 -23.82
N PRO A 328 8.63 -3.30 -24.11
CA PRO A 328 9.01 -1.88 -24.01
C PRO A 328 8.26 -0.97 -24.97
N GLN A 329 7.68 -1.52 -26.06
CA GLN A 329 6.82 -0.77 -26.99
C GLN A 329 5.55 -0.23 -26.32
N LEU A 330 5.09 -0.86 -25.22
CA LEU A 330 3.97 -0.37 -24.41
C LEU A 330 4.29 0.91 -23.65
N ALA A 331 5.56 1.31 -23.52
CA ALA A 331 5.94 2.52 -22.82
C ALA A 331 5.17 3.76 -23.33
N GLN A 332 4.87 3.82 -24.63
CA GLN A 332 4.12 4.91 -25.25
C GLN A 332 2.62 4.90 -24.93
N THR A 333 2.04 3.74 -24.61
CA THR A 333 0.63 3.55 -24.25
C THR A 333 0.42 3.63 -22.74
N VAL A 334 1.40 3.16 -21.97
CA VAL A 334 1.41 3.09 -20.50
C VAL A 334 1.75 4.44 -19.87
N GLN A 335 2.65 5.22 -20.49
CA GLN A 335 2.93 6.59 -20.05
C GLN A 335 1.87 7.57 -20.61
N PRO A 336 1.53 8.63 -19.86
CA PRO A 336 0.64 9.66 -20.39
C PRO A 336 1.28 10.27 -21.65
N LYS A 337 0.50 10.47 -22.72
CA LYS A 337 1.00 11.14 -23.93
C LYS A 337 1.41 12.57 -23.59
N VAL A 338 2.71 12.78 -23.45
CA VAL A 338 3.29 14.07 -23.13
C VAL A 338 3.34 14.90 -24.42
N GLY A 339 2.55 15.97 -24.52
CA GLY A 339 2.74 16.96 -25.59
C GLY A 339 4.07 17.72 -25.41
N ARG A 340 4.50 18.49 -26.41
CA ARG A 340 5.79 19.26 -26.42
C ARG A 340 6.13 19.96 -25.09
N LEU A 341 5.14 20.52 -24.39
CA LEU A 341 5.32 21.23 -23.11
C LEU A 341 5.66 20.34 -21.90
N GLY A 342 5.24 19.08 -21.88
CA GLY A 342 5.60 18.18 -20.77
C GLY A 342 6.95 17.51 -20.99
N GLN A 343 7.48 17.53 -22.22
CA GLN A 343 8.78 16.95 -22.57
C GLN A 343 9.93 17.88 -22.11
N GLU A 344 9.75 19.20 -22.23
CA GLU A 344 10.65 20.20 -21.65
C GLU A 344 10.73 20.13 -20.10
N MET A 345 9.67 19.65 -19.44
CA MET A 345 9.62 19.42 -17.98
C MET A 345 10.00 17.99 -17.57
N ALA A 346 10.19 17.07 -18.50
CA ALA A 346 10.72 15.74 -18.24
C ALA A 346 12.26 15.73 -18.31
N ASP A 347 12.85 16.57 -19.17
CA ASP A 347 14.30 16.74 -19.33
C ASP A 347 14.96 17.64 -18.26
N SER A 348 14.21 18.19 -17.31
CA SER A 348 14.78 18.94 -16.17
C SER A 348 15.12 18.01 -15.00
N ASP A 349 16.02 17.06 -15.25
CA ASP A 349 16.66 16.22 -14.23
C ASP A 349 17.60 17.05 -13.34
N ASP A 350 17.03 17.72 -12.34
CA ASP A 350 17.78 18.36 -11.26
C ASP A 350 17.41 17.69 -9.91
N PRO A 351 18.23 16.73 -9.41
CA PRO A 351 17.90 15.89 -8.26
C PRO A 351 17.61 16.67 -6.96
N GLN A 352 18.10 17.91 -6.86
CA GLN A 352 17.93 18.77 -5.69
C GLN A 352 16.58 19.51 -5.62
N LYS A 353 15.74 19.44 -6.67
CA LYS A 353 14.39 20.03 -6.68
C LYS A 353 13.27 19.05 -6.32
N SER A 354 13.59 17.78 -6.12
CA SER A 354 12.64 16.72 -5.72
C SER A 354 11.96 16.99 -4.36
N SER A 355 12.59 17.77 -3.47
CA SER A 355 11.98 18.20 -2.19
C SER A 355 11.00 19.39 -2.31
N CYS A 356 10.75 19.90 -3.52
CA CYS A 356 10.00 21.14 -3.74
C CYS A 356 8.79 20.92 -4.66
N LEU A 357 7.80 20.14 -4.20
CA LEU A 357 6.45 20.05 -4.76
C LEU A 357 5.62 21.35 -4.62
N THR A 358 6.28 22.52 -4.53
CA THR A 358 5.66 23.85 -4.44
C THR A 358 5.79 24.67 -5.73
N TRP A 359 6.56 24.22 -6.73
CA TRP A 359 6.88 25.05 -7.90
C TRP A 359 5.89 25.05 -9.06
N LEU A 360 4.78 24.32 -8.97
CA LEU A 360 3.70 24.43 -9.95
C LEU A 360 2.58 25.40 -9.55
N GLY A 361 2.62 26.01 -8.36
CA GLY A 361 1.65 27.05 -8.00
C GLY A 361 0.19 26.63 -8.22
N VAL A 362 -0.10 25.33 -8.16
CA VAL A 362 -1.47 24.78 -8.18
C VAL A 362 -1.86 24.73 -6.71
N PRO A 363 -2.68 25.67 -6.19
CA PRO A 363 -3.10 25.63 -4.81
C PRO A 363 -3.60 24.23 -4.45
N ARG A 364 -3.27 23.70 -3.27
CA ARG A 364 -3.82 22.42 -2.73
C ARG A 364 -5.34 22.28 -2.95
N ARG A 365 -6.07 23.42 -2.93
CA ARG A 365 -7.52 23.51 -3.21
C ARG A 365 -7.91 23.30 -4.68
N THR A 366 -7.03 23.61 -5.63
CA THR A 366 -7.26 23.45 -7.08
C THR A 366 -6.98 22.03 -7.58
N ALA A 367 -6.03 21.28 -6.99
CA ALA A 367 -5.84 19.85 -7.30
C ALA A 367 -7.03 19.00 -6.84
N ALA A 368 -7.57 19.27 -5.63
CA ALA A 368 -8.80 18.66 -5.15
C ALA A 368 -10.05 19.06 -5.97
N ALA A 369 -10.06 20.28 -6.54
CA ALA A 369 -11.12 20.73 -7.44
C ALA A 369 -11.00 20.14 -8.86
N ALA A 370 -9.79 19.93 -9.38
CA ALA A 370 -9.52 19.26 -10.65
C ALA A 370 -9.87 17.77 -10.58
N ALA A 371 -9.49 17.09 -9.50
CA ALA A 371 -9.90 15.71 -9.21
C ALA A 371 -11.43 15.56 -9.18
N LYS A 372 -12.16 16.50 -8.57
CA LYS A 372 -13.63 16.54 -8.58
C LYS A 372 -14.24 16.87 -9.95
N ARG A 373 -13.52 17.57 -10.84
CA ARG A 373 -14.00 17.94 -12.19
C ARG A 373 -13.84 16.83 -13.21
N SER A 374 -12.83 15.97 -13.09
CA SER A 374 -12.60 14.82 -13.98
C SER A 374 -13.83 13.89 -14.14
N HIS A 375 -14.72 13.87 -13.15
CA HIS A 375 -15.91 13.02 -13.15
C HIS A 375 -17.24 13.73 -13.44
N ALA A 376 -17.27 15.07 -13.58
CA ALA A 376 -18.55 15.79 -13.60
C ALA A 376 -18.94 16.41 -14.96
N LYS A 377 -17.99 16.63 -15.89
CA LYS A 377 -18.22 17.09 -17.27
C LYS A 377 -16.90 17.12 -18.06
N PRO A 378 -16.90 16.88 -19.39
CA PRO A 378 -15.72 17.12 -20.22
C PRO A 378 -15.31 18.61 -20.14
N ALA A 379 -14.01 18.87 -20.19
CA ALA A 379 -13.45 20.22 -20.11
C ALA A 379 -14.09 21.15 -21.15
N THR A 380 -14.75 22.20 -20.68
CA THR A 380 -15.43 23.20 -21.53
C THR A 380 -14.46 24.22 -22.14
N SER A 381 -13.18 24.22 -21.72
CA SER A 381 -12.14 25.12 -22.19
C SER A 381 -10.80 24.41 -22.41
N LEU A 382 -9.99 24.90 -23.34
CA LEU A 382 -8.65 24.37 -23.64
C LEU A 382 -7.72 24.44 -22.41
N ALA A 383 -7.89 25.45 -21.56
CA ALA A 383 -7.09 25.64 -20.36
C ALA A 383 -7.44 24.63 -19.24
N ASP A 384 -8.70 24.19 -19.16
CA ASP A 384 -9.10 23.14 -18.21
C ASP A 384 -8.60 21.76 -18.68
N ALA A 385 -8.65 21.48 -19.99
CA ALA A 385 -8.08 20.27 -20.56
C ALA A 385 -6.57 20.15 -20.31
N GLN A 386 -5.83 21.27 -20.39
CA GLN A 386 -4.40 21.31 -20.06
C GLN A 386 -4.13 21.01 -18.58
N LYS A 387 -4.96 21.51 -17.66
CA LYS A 387 -4.84 21.23 -16.22
C LYS A 387 -5.11 19.77 -15.89
N ASP A 388 -6.08 19.16 -16.58
CA ASP A 388 -6.41 17.75 -16.39
C ASP A 388 -5.24 16.85 -16.82
N VAL A 389 -4.62 17.13 -17.98
CA VAL A 389 -3.41 16.41 -18.43
C VAL A 389 -2.26 16.55 -17.43
N LEU A 390 -2.05 17.76 -16.91
CA LEU A 390 -1.00 18.01 -15.92
C LEU A 390 -1.26 17.26 -14.60
N TYR A 391 -2.52 17.16 -14.18
CA TYR A 391 -2.90 16.41 -12.99
C TYR A 391 -2.69 14.90 -13.15
N VAL A 392 -3.01 14.36 -14.33
CA VAL A 392 -2.71 12.97 -14.66
C VAL A 392 -1.21 12.73 -14.54
N LEU A 393 -0.38 13.56 -15.18
CA LEU A 393 1.09 13.46 -15.10
C LEU A 393 1.62 13.51 -13.66
N LEU A 394 1.09 14.42 -12.84
CA LEU A 394 1.46 14.51 -11.43
C LEU A 394 1.13 13.23 -10.67
N SER A 395 -0.04 12.65 -10.92
CA SER A 395 -0.48 11.40 -10.29
C SER A 395 0.45 10.24 -10.64
N TYR A 396 0.89 10.15 -11.90
CA TYR A 396 1.86 9.16 -12.34
C TYR A 396 3.23 9.32 -11.68
N ARG A 397 3.75 10.56 -11.65
CA ARG A 397 5.02 10.87 -11.00
C ARG A 397 4.99 10.54 -9.51
N PHE A 398 3.88 10.80 -8.82
CA PHE A 398 3.72 10.41 -7.43
C PHE A 398 3.97 8.91 -7.19
N PHE A 399 3.31 8.03 -7.95
CA PHE A 399 3.53 6.58 -7.78
C PHE A 399 4.92 6.13 -8.21
N GLN A 400 5.48 6.76 -9.25
CA GLN A 400 6.84 6.47 -9.71
C GLN A 400 7.90 6.85 -8.66
N ASP A 401 7.82 8.06 -8.09
CA ASP A 401 8.79 8.58 -7.12
C ASP A 401 8.71 7.84 -5.77
N LYS A 402 7.54 7.27 -5.45
CA LYS A 402 7.28 6.55 -4.20
C LYS A 402 7.37 5.03 -4.35
N CYS A 403 7.70 4.52 -5.53
CA CYS A 403 8.01 3.11 -5.77
C CYS A 403 9.53 2.87 -5.87
N GLY A 404 9.99 1.81 -5.22
CA GLY A 404 11.35 1.31 -5.32
C GLY A 404 11.43 0.12 -6.27
N ARG A 405 12.64 -0.13 -6.78
CA ARG A 405 12.99 -1.32 -7.55
C ARG A 405 14.27 -1.92 -6.97
N VAL A 406 14.27 -3.24 -6.77
CA VAL A 406 15.44 -4.03 -6.40
C VAL A 406 15.57 -5.18 -7.37
N GLU A 407 16.81 -5.56 -7.67
CA GLU A 407 17.11 -6.71 -8.52
C GLU A 407 17.62 -7.84 -7.63
N ILE A 408 17.01 -9.00 -7.74
CA ILE A 408 17.31 -10.16 -6.91
C ILE A 408 17.71 -11.31 -7.82
N LEU A 409 18.79 -11.99 -7.46
CA LEU A 409 19.19 -13.24 -8.11
C LEU A 409 18.35 -14.37 -7.54
N TRP A 410 17.37 -14.85 -8.30
CA TRP A 410 16.46 -15.93 -7.88
C TRP A 410 16.94 -17.28 -8.41
N ARG A 411 16.90 -18.32 -7.59
CA ARG A 411 17.29 -19.69 -8.01
C ARG A 411 16.15 -20.34 -8.77
N ARG A 412 16.43 -20.86 -9.96
CA ARG A 412 15.52 -21.69 -10.74
C ARG A 412 15.45 -23.08 -10.12
N LEU A 413 14.25 -23.45 -9.66
CA LEU A 413 13.96 -24.78 -9.11
C LEU A 413 13.63 -25.73 -10.28
N ASP A 414 14.60 -26.02 -11.14
CA ASP A 414 14.45 -27.12 -12.10
C ASP A 414 15.02 -28.40 -11.46
N ASP A 415 14.18 -29.45 -11.43
CA ASP A 415 14.43 -30.80 -10.92
C ASP A 415 15.78 -31.38 -11.41
N ASP A 416 16.84 -31.25 -10.60
CA ASP A 416 17.92 -32.23 -10.41
C ASP A 416 19.02 -31.58 -9.53
N ASP A 417 19.08 -32.07 -8.29
CA ASP A 417 19.77 -31.50 -7.13
C ASP A 417 21.26 -31.87 -7.06
N ASN A 418 22.05 -31.70 -8.13
CA ASN A 418 23.48 -32.04 -8.03
C ASN A 418 24.50 -31.32 -8.92
N SER A 419 24.21 -30.12 -9.42
CA SER A 419 25.23 -29.29 -10.09
C SER A 419 25.16 -27.84 -9.62
N ASP A 420 26.24 -27.39 -8.97
CA ASP A 420 26.47 -26.01 -8.47
C ASP A 420 26.76 -25.03 -9.64
N ASP A 421 25.89 -25.05 -10.65
CA ASP A 421 26.05 -24.25 -11.87
C ASP A 421 25.38 -22.89 -11.70
N ARG A 422 26.18 -21.83 -11.84
CA ARG A 422 25.76 -20.42 -11.67
C ARG A 422 24.80 -19.94 -12.77
N THR A 423 24.56 -20.78 -13.79
CA THR A 423 23.64 -20.53 -14.90
C THR A 423 22.16 -20.74 -14.52
N LYS A 424 21.85 -21.38 -13.38
CA LYS A 424 20.47 -21.62 -12.90
C LYS A 424 19.85 -20.44 -12.14
N HIS A 425 20.36 -19.23 -12.30
CA HIS A 425 19.88 -18.07 -11.57
C HIS A 425 19.35 -16.99 -12.51
N ASP A 426 18.07 -16.65 -12.33
CA ASP A 426 17.42 -15.61 -13.11
C ASP A 426 17.42 -14.28 -12.33
N LEU A 427 17.80 -13.19 -13.01
CA LEU A 427 17.74 -11.86 -12.43
C LEU A 427 16.28 -11.37 -12.48
N VAL A 428 15.65 -11.29 -11.31
CA VAL A 428 14.26 -10.88 -11.17
C VAL A 428 14.20 -9.44 -10.65
N HIS A 429 13.38 -8.61 -11.28
CA HIS A 429 13.09 -7.27 -10.80
C HIS A 429 11.89 -7.29 -9.86
N MET A 430 12.08 -6.84 -8.63
CA MET A 430 11.00 -6.66 -7.66
C MET A 430 10.73 -5.19 -7.45
N TYR A 431 9.47 -4.82 -7.58
CA TYR A 431 8.98 -3.47 -7.28
C TYR A 431 8.20 -3.48 -5.99
N PHE A 432 8.34 -2.42 -5.20
CA PHE A 432 7.62 -2.27 -3.94
C PHE A 432 7.37 -0.79 -3.62
N PRO A 433 6.26 -0.45 -2.94
CA PRO A 433 6.08 0.89 -2.42
C PRO A 433 7.11 1.18 -1.32
N VAL A 434 7.82 2.30 -1.42
CA VAL A 434 8.77 2.72 -0.41
C VAL A 434 8.01 3.22 0.81
N HIS A 435 8.26 2.63 1.98
CA HIS A 435 7.55 3.00 3.19
C HIS A 435 7.70 4.52 3.50
N PRO A 436 6.64 5.23 3.93
CA PRO A 436 6.66 6.67 4.25
C PRO A 436 7.79 7.13 5.16
N ILE A 437 8.11 6.32 6.17
CA ILE A 437 9.21 6.59 7.12
C ILE A 437 10.57 6.62 6.40
N CYS A 438 10.70 5.92 5.28
CA CYS A 438 11.94 5.89 4.51
C CYS A 438 12.36 7.25 3.95
N PHE A 439 11.39 8.13 3.70
CA PHE A 439 11.64 9.50 3.24
C PHE A 439 12.09 10.45 4.37
N CYS A 440 12.10 9.98 5.64
CA CYS A 440 12.61 10.75 6.79
C CYS A 440 14.11 10.56 7.05
N LEU A 441 14.81 9.82 6.18
CA LEU A 441 16.26 9.66 6.25
C LEU A 441 16.95 10.97 5.85
N THR A 442 17.83 11.49 6.72
CA THR A 442 18.54 12.73 6.42
C THR A 442 19.80 12.48 5.59
N GLU A 443 20.17 13.45 4.76
CA GLU A 443 21.44 13.40 4.01
C GLU A 443 22.66 13.32 4.93
N ARG A 444 22.58 13.81 6.17
CA ARG A 444 23.65 13.65 7.17
C ARG A 444 23.81 12.20 7.60
N SER A 445 22.72 11.51 7.90
CA SER A 445 22.72 10.09 8.27
C SER A 445 23.23 9.22 7.12
N LYS A 446 22.85 9.55 5.88
CA LYS A 446 23.34 8.90 4.65
C LYS A 446 24.83 9.12 4.41
N ALA A 447 25.32 10.35 4.57
CA ALA A 447 26.74 10.67 4.45
C ALA A 447 27.57 9.97 5.55
N ARG A 448 27.06 9.95 6.78
CA ARG A 448 27.66 9.23 7.92
C ARG A 448 27.76 7.73 7.63
N LEU A 449 26.69 7.12 7.14
CA LEU A 449 26.70 5.69 6.76
C LEU A 449 27.74 5.43 5.66
N LYS A 450 27.74 6.24 4.60
CA LYS A 450 28.70 6.10 3.50
C LYS A 450 30.16 6.21 3.95
N ALA A 451 30.46 7.09 4.90
CA ALA A 451 31.81 7.30 5.42
C ALA A 451 32.25 6.22 6.42
N THR A 452 31.32 5.50 7.05
CA THR A 452 31.61 4.59 8.16
C THR A 452 31.50 3.11 7.79
N ILE A 453 30.92 2.77 6.64
CA ILE A 453 30.88 1.38 6.12
C ILE A 453 32.30 0.91 5.80
N ASN A 454 32.64 -0.29 6.25
CA ASN A 454 33.91 -0.91 5.93
C ASN A 454 33.98 -1.28 4.44
N THR A 455 34.80 -0.55 3.68
CA THR A 455 35.04 -0.80 2.25
C THR A 455 36.20 -1.75 1.97
N ASP A 456 36.96 -2.11 3.01
CA ASP A 456 38.27 -2.74 2.85
C ASP A 456 38.18 -4.28 2.90
N GLY A 457 37.08 -4.82 3.45
CA GLY A 457 36.71 -6.22 3.31
C GLY A 457 35.91 -6.46 2.03
N GLY A 458 36.10 -7.62 1.37
CA GLY A 458 35.36 -8.00 0.15
C GLY A 458 33.83 -7.85 0.26
N GLY A 459 33.12 -8.00 -0.87
CA GLY A 459 31.69 -7.65 -0.99
C GLY A 459 30.74 -8.22 0.09
N THR A 460 31.04 -9.39 0.65
CA THR A 460 30.28 -10.02 1.74
C THR A 460 30.43 -9.29 3.08
N SER A 461 31.62 -8.79 3.40
CA SER A 461 31.88 -8.04 4.64
C SER A 461 31.21 -6.67 4.62
N LYS A 462 31.17 -6.01 3.45
CA LYS A 462 30.50 -4.72 3.26
C LYS A 462 28.99 -4.84 3.47
N LEU A 463 28.38 -5.88 2.91
CA LEU A 463 26.95 -6.12 3.02
C LEU A 463 26.55 -6.50 4.46
N ALA A 464 27.35 -7.33 5.13
CA ALA A 464 27.14 -7.68 6.53
C ALA A 464 27.21 -6.45 7.46
N ASP A 465 28.21 -5.59 7.29
CA ASP A 465 28.35 -4.35 8.06
C ASP A 465 27.17 -3.39 7.78
N PHE A 466 26.72 -3.27 6.53
CA PHE A 466 25.51 -2.50 6.18
C PHE A 466 24.27 -3.00 6.93
N PHE A 467 24.00 -4.32 6.91
CA PHE A 467 22.84 -4.89 7.59
C PHE A 467 22.92 -4.75 9.11
N SER A 468 24.11 -4.82 9.71
CA SER A 468 24.27 -4.65 11.15
C SER A 468 23.87 -3.24 11.65
N ARG A 469 23.98 -2.22 10.80
CA ARG A 469 23.68 -0.81 11.12
C ARG A 469 22.27 -0.37 10.74
N MET A 470 21.55 -1.18 9.98
CA MET A 470 20.18 -0.87 9.56
C MET A 470 19.22 -0.61 10.73
N PRO A 471 19.23 -1.38 11.85
CA PRO A 471 18.30 -1.13 12.96
C PRO A 471 18.42 0.28 13.54
N THR A 472 19.65 0.78 13.69
CA THR A 472 19.93 2.14 14.18
C THR A 472 19.37 3.20 13.23
N LEU A 473 19.55 3.02 11.91
CA LEU A 473 19.00 3.92 10.90
C LEU A 473 17.47 3.91 10.89
N LEU A 474 16.84 2.73 10.98
CA LEU A 474 15.39 2.61 11.05
C LEU A 474 14.81 3.36 12.25
N HIS A 475 15.47 3.24 13.42
CA HIS A 475 15.05 3.98 14.61
C HIS A 475 15.20 5.49 14.45
N GLU A 476 16.30 5.97 13.86
CA GLU A 476 16.50 7.40 13.55
C GLU A 476 15.39 7.92 12.61
N MET A 477 15.02 7.15 11.60
CA MET A 477 13.98 7.51 10.64
C MET A 477 12.59 7.52 11.27
N GLU A 478 12.28 6.54 12.12
CA GLU A 478 11.02 6.51 12.89
C GLU A 478 10.93 7.71 13.83
N TYR A 479 12.03 8.04 14.52
CA TYR A 479 12.11 9.22 15.37
C TYR A 479 11.83 10.52 14.60
N HIS A 480 12.46 10.69 13.43
CA HIS A 480 12.19 11.84 12.55
C HIS A 480 10.76 11.87 12.04
N SER A 481 10.15 10.73 11.70
CA SER A 481 8.74 10.66 11.31
C SER A 481 7.81 11.14 12.44
N GLN A 482 8.04 10.72 13.68
CA GLN A 482 7.26 11.18 14.84
C GLN A 482 7.42 12.69 15.09
N LEU A 483 8.61 13.23 14.88
CA LEU A 483 8.85 14.67 14.95
C LEU A 483 8.09 15.43 13.85
N LEU A 484 8.03 14.89 12.63
CA LEU A 484 7.36 15.52 11.50
C LEU A 484 5.86 15.69 11.72
N GLN A 485 5.23 14.81 12.50
CA GLN A 485 3.81 14.91 12.87
C GLN A 485 3.51 16.15 13.76
N ARG A 486 4.52 16.68 14.46
CA ARG A 486 4.38 17.85 15.35
C ARG A 486 4.59 19.16 14.60
N ARG A 487 3.52 19.70 14.01
CA ARG A 487 3.49 20.92 13.14
C ARG A 487 4.19 22.17 13.69
N LEU A 488 4.29 22.35 15.01
CA LEU A 488 4.98 23.50 15.60
C LEU A 488 6.49 23.27 15.58
N ILE A 489 6.93 22.10 16.03
CA ILE A 489 8.34 21.72 16.12
C ILE A 489 8.96 21.69 14.72
N THR A 490 8.25 21.17 13.71
CA THR A 490 8.74 21.18 12.32
C THR A 490 8.89 22.57 11.74
N ARG A 491 7.93 23.47 11.96
CA ARG A 491 8.03 24.86 11.52
C ARG A 491 9.23 25.57 12.15
N LEU A 492 9.43 25.37 13.46
CA LEU A 492 10.59 25.91 14.17
C LEU A 492 11.92 25.25 13.74
N ALA A 493 11.91 23.95 13.46
CA ALA A 493 13.07 23.19 13.00
C ALA A 493 13.56 23.70 11.62
N VAL A 494 12.64 23.94 10.68
CA VAL A 494 12.97 24.50 9.35
C VAL A 494 13.67 25.86 9.48
N HIS A 495 13.24 26.69 10.43
CA HIS A 495 13.83 28.00 10.66
C HIS A 495 15.03 27.98 11.62
N THR A 496 15.50 26.82 12.07
CA THR A 496 16.58 26.73 13.07
C THR A 496 17.87 27.39 12.59
N THR A 497 18.20 27.28 11.30
CA THR A 497 19.38 27.96 10.72
C THR A 497 19.23 29.48 10.73
N SER A 498 18.05 30.00 10.38
CA SER A 498 17.74 31.42 10.44
C SER A 498 17.71 31.95 11.87
N LEU A 499 17.12 31.21 12.81
CA LEU A 499 17.09 31.56 14.23
C LEU A 499 18.50 31.56 14.85
N ARG A 500 19.37 30.63 14.45
CA ARG A 500 20.80 30.63 14.86
C ARG A 500 21.53 31.88 14.35
N LYS A 501 21.33 32.25 13.08
CA LYS A 501 21.91 33.49 12.53
C LYS A 501 21.37 34.74 13.23
N LEU A 502 20.06 34.79 13.49
CA LEU A 502 19.43 35.89 14.21
C LEU A 502 19.99 36.03 15.63
N SER A 503 20.17 34.91 16.35
CA SER A 503 20.77 34.90 17.68
C SER A 503 22.21 35.39 17.68
N PHE A 504 22.98 35.03 16.64
CA PHE A 504 24.33 35.53 16.47
C PHE A 504 24.37 37.04 16.18
N VAL A 505 23.51 37.54 15.29
CA VAL A 505 23.41 38.96 14.97
C VAL A 505 22.93 39.77 16.19
N LEU A 506 21.94 39.26 16.93
CA LEU A 506 21.43 39.90 18.14
C LEU A 506 22.50 39.95 19.24
N ALA A 507 23.32 38.91 19.39
CA ALA A 507 24.47 38.92 20.29
C ALA A 507 25.52 39.96 19.88
N LEU A 508 25.81 40.08 18.58
CA LEU A 508 26.74 41.09 18.06
C LEU A 508 26.21 42.51 18.31
N ALA A 509 24.92 42.73 18.08
CA ALA A 509 24.27 44.01 18.35
C ALA A 509 24.29 44.35 19.85
N LEU A 510 24.01 43.38 20.72
CA LEU A 510 24.05 43.56 22.17
C LEU A 510 25.47 43.92 22.63
N ASN A 511 26.49 43.18 22.17
CA ASN A 511 27.88 43.49 22.48
C ASN A 511 28.32 44.84 21.91
N GLY A 512 27.81 45.23 20.74
CA GLY A 512 28.04 46.55 20.14
C GLY A 512 27.41 47.69 20.95
N VAL A 513 26.18 47.51 21.43
CA VAL A 513 25.51 48.47 22.32
C VAL A 513 26.27 48.59 23.64
N VAL A 514 26.67 47.46 24.25
CA VAL A 514 27.48 47.46 25.48
C VAL A 514 28.80 48.18 25.27
N LEU A 515 29.49 47.99 24.14
CA LEU A 515 30.75 48.70 23.85
C LEU A 515 30.54 50.22 23.70
N MET A 516 29.44 50.64 23.07
CA MET A 516 29.10 52.06 22.89
C MET A 516 28.65 52.74 24.19
N THR A 517 28.12 51.97 25.14
CA THR A 517 27.63 52.47 26.45
C THR A 517 28.60 52.18 27.60
N PHE A 518 29.74 51.55 27.32
CA PHE A 518 30.73 51.19 28.34
C PHE A 518 31.38 52.46 28.90
N ARG A 519 30.94 52.84 30.09
CA ARG A 519 31.54 53.91 30.89
C ARG A 519 32.46 53.25 31.91
N ALA A 520 33.77 53.41 31.74
CA ALA A 520 34.71 53.06 32.79
C ALA A 520 34.55 54.11 33.91
N LEU A 521 33.78 53.78 34.95
CA LEU A 521 33.89 54.48 36.23
C LEU A 521 35.09 53.90 36.96
N ASP A 522 36.19 54.64 36.95
CA ASP A 522 37.14 54.52 38.04
C ASP A 522 36.64 55.40 39.19
N SER A 523 36.69 54.89 40.40
CA SER A 523 36.30 55.66 41.58
C SER A 523 37.21 56.88 41.69
N ASP A 524 36.60 58.06 41.70
CA ASP A 524 37.14 59.37 42.10
C ASP A 524 37.86 60.30 41.09
N THR A 525 37.73 60.14 39.77
CA THR A 525 37.95 61.30 38.85
C THR A 525 37.36 61.03 37.47
N ASP A 526 37.04 62.12 36.75
CA ASP A 526 36.33 62.16 35.46
C ASP A 526 36.58 60.97 34.49
N PRO A 527 35.56 60.52 33.73
CA PRO A 527 35.68 59.35 32.87
C PRO A 527 36.77 59.54 31.80
N VAL A 528 37.83 58.72 31.86
CA VAL A 528 39.04 58.87 31.04
C VAL A 528 38.82 58.56 29.55
N VAL A 529 37.77 57.81 29.19
CA VAL A 529 37.39 57.61 27.78
C VAL A 529 35.87 57.48 27.66
N ASP A 530 35.21 58.52 27.17
CA ASP A 530 33.80 58.48 26.80
C ASP A 530 33.67 58.33 25.28
N ILE A 531 33.55 57.09 24.79
CA ILE A 531 33.38 56.77 23.37
C ILE A 531 32.09 57.40 22.81
N ARG A 532 31.09 57.66 23.68
CA ARG A 532 29.80 58.26 23.33
C ARG A 532 29.96 59.68 22.77
N SER A 533 30.90 60.44 23.33
CA SER A 533 31.20 61.83 22.92
C SER A 533 31.82 61.94 21.51
N TYR A 534 32.52 60.89 21.04
CA TYR A 534 33.22 60.90 19.75
C TYR A 534 32.37 60.42 18.57
N VAL A 535 31.37 59.56 18.81
CA VAL A 535 30.65 58.86 17.73
C VAL A 535 29.27 59.48 17.44
N LEU A 536 28.58 60.04 18.45
CA LEU A 536 27.23 60.59 18.27
C LEU A 536 27.00 61.83 19.17
N PRO A 537 27.43 63.04 18.75
CA PRO A 537 27.33 64.27 19.56
C PRO A 537 25.91 64.86 19.69
N ALA A 538 24.87 64.16 19.21
CA ALA A 538 23.51 64.69 19.07
C ALA A 538 22.45 64.07 19.99
N PHE A 539 22.83 63.17 20.92
CA PHE A 539 21.88 62.54 21.85
C PHE A 539 21.98 63.13 23.26
N PRO A 540 20.89 63.68 23.86
CA PRO A 540 20.91 64.30 25.18
C PRO A 540 21.13 63.27 26.33
N ASP A 541 21.64 63.76 27.47
CA ASP A 541 21.92 63.01 28.72
C ASP A 541 20.69 62.32 29.36
N ASP A 542 19.48 62.59 28.87
CA ASP A 542 18.21 62.02 29.38
C ASP A 542 17.94 60.58 28.85
N GLY A 543 18.77 60.09 27.93
CA GLY A 543 18.59 58.81 27.23
C GLY A 543 19.07 57.55 27.97
N ASP A 544 19.64 57.66 29.17
CA ASP A 544 20.20 56.51 29.89
C ASP A 544 19.11 55.50 30.31
N SER A 545 17.92 55.98 30.69
CA SER A 545 16.78 55.12 31.02
C SER A 545 16.25 54.34 29.80
N GLU A 546 16.25 54.97 28.62
CA GLU A 546 15.82 54.36 27.36
C GLU A 546 16.83 53.31 26.89
N ILE A 547 18.12 53.59 27.00
CA ILE A 547 19.20 52.67 26.63
C ILE A 547 19.20 51.43 27.53
N HIS A 548 19.04 51.59 28.85
CA HIS A 548 18.92 50.46 29.77
C HIS A 548 17.66 49.62 29.48
N THR A 549 16.56 50.26 29.10
CA THR A 549 15.33 49.57 28.70
C THR A 549 15.53 48.78 27.40
N VAL A 550 16.18 49.36 26.41
CA VAL A 550 16.53 48.69 25.15
C VAL A 550 17.48 47.50 25.38
N LEU A 551 18.52 47.67 26.22
CA LEU A 551 19.44 46.58 26.56
C LEU A 551 18.72 45.41 27.27
N ARG A 552 17.77 45.73 28.17
CA ARG A 552 16.95 44.72 28.85
C ARG A 552 16.01 43.99 27.89
N ILE A 553 15.41 44.69 26.93
CA ILE A 553 14.55 44.08 25.90
C ILE A 553 15.39 43.19 24.98
N LEU A 554 16.51 43.68 24.44
CA LEU A 554 17.40 42.89 23.56
C LEU A 554 17.97 41.67 24.29
N GLY A 555 18.38 41.83 25.55
CA GLY A 555 18.88 40.74 26.40
C GLY A 555 17.81 39.69 26.69
N THR A 556 16.57 40.09 27.03
CA THR A 556 15.47 39.14 27.24
C THR A 556 15.09 38.41 25.95
N CYS A 557 15.03 39.10 24.81
CA CYS A 557 14.84 38.49 23.50
C CYS A 557 15.94 37.45 23.18
N GLN A 558 17.21 37.77 23.47
CA GLN A 558 18.33 36.84 23.26
C GLN A 558 18.22 35.60 24.14
N VAL A 559 17.87 35.76 25.42
CA VAL A 559 17.68 34.61 26.34
C VAL A 559 16.54 33.71 25.87
N ILE A 560 15.41 34.31 25.45
CA ILE A 560 14.27 33.57 24.91
C ILE A 560 14.68 32.80 23.64
N LEU A 561 15.38 33.45 22.71
CA LEU A 561 15.82 32.85 21.46
C LEU A 561 16.82 31.69 21.70
N CYS A 562 17.78 31.86 22.60
CA CYS A 562 18.71 30.82 23.01
C CYS A 562 18.00 29.64 23.69
N SER A 563 17.00 29.92 24.54
CA SER A 563 16.20 28.88 25.20
C SER A 563 15.42 28.06 24.18
N ILE A 564 14.79 28.71 23.20
CA ILE A 564 14.10 28.04 22.08
C ILE A 564 15.08 27.19 21.27
N LEU A 565 16.26 27.73 20.92
CA LEU A 565 17.29 26.99 20.19
C LEU A 565 17.81 25.77 20.96
N PHE A 566 17.97 25.89 22.28
CA PHE A 566 18.37 24.78 23.16
C PHE A 566 17.32 23.68 23.18
N VAL A 567 16.04 24.03 23.37
CA VAL A 567 14.93 23.07 23.34
C VAL A 567 14.84 22.40 21.97
N LEU A 568 14.98 23.15 20.87
CA LEU A 568 14.99 22.59 19.52
C LEU A 568 16.17 21.65 19.29
N TYR A 569 17.36 21.97 19.81
CA TYR A 569 18.52 21.08 19.76
C TYR A 569 18.31 19.80 20.59
N ALA A 570 17.80 19.95 21.81
CA ALA A 570 17.52 18.84 22.72
C ALA A 570 16.43 17.89 22.17
N VAL A 571 15.49 18.41 21.40
CA VAL A 571 14.46 17.59 20.75
C VAL A 571 14.94 17.03 19.41
N HIS A 572 15.59 17.82 18.56
CA HIS A 572 15.93 17.37 17.20
C HIS A 572 17.25 16.59 17.12
N THR A 573 18.25 16.95 17.92
CA THR A 573 19.64 16.50 17.73
C THR A 573 20.16 15.62 18.87
N ALA A 574 19.72 15.86 20.11
CA ALA A 574 20.20 15.07 21.24
C ALA A 574 19.78 13.59 21.20
N PRO A 575 18.53 13.22 20.83
CA PRO A 575 18.12 11.81 20.84
C PRO A 575 18.92 10.92 19.89
N PRO A 576 19.17 11.27 18.61
CA PRO A 576 20.02 10.44 17.76
C PRO A 576 21.47 10.34 18.26
N LEU A 577 22.02 11.39 18.86
CA LEU A 577 23.38 11.38 19.44
C LEU A 577 23.52 10.52 20.70
N VAL A 578 22.48 10.47 21.53
CA VAL A 578 22.45 9.59 22.72
C VAL A 578 22.35 8.14 22.28
N MET A 579 21.56 7.85 21.25
CA MET A 579 21.40 6.49 20.72
C MET A 579 22.67 5.95 20.06
N ASP A 580 23.43 6.79 19.34
CA ASP A 580 24.74 6.44 18.75
C ASP A 580 25.80 6.03 19.82
N ARG A 581 25.56 6.31 21.11
CA ARG A 581 26.45 5.94 22.23
C ARG A 581 25.92 4.80 23.10
N TRP A 582 24.63 4.50 23.01
CA TRP A 582 23.98 3.45 23.81
C TRP A 582 23.92 2.11 23.09
N TYR A 583 24.01 2.12 21.76
CA TYR A 583 24.29 0.96 20.90
C TYR A 583 25.75 0.99 20.45
#